data_AF-X0XN97-F1
#
_entry.id   AF-X0XN97-F1
#
_cell.length_a   1.000
_cell.length_b   1.000
_cell.length_c   1.000
_cell.angle_alpha   90.00
_cell.angle_beta   90.00
_cell.angle_gamma   90.00
#
_symmetry.space_group_name_H-M   'P 1'
#
loop_
_entity.id
_entity.type
_entity.pdbx_description
1 polymer ?
#
loop_
_entity_poly.entity_id
_entity_poly.type
_entity_poly.pdbx_seq_one_letter_code
_entity_poly.pdbx_strand_id
1 'polypeptide(L)'
;MNVWMKKCRRETNCRFCEKPIVKGSYLVYCTWFKKTKDKAGTPQKWKFHMSFHPQCWIDQAVIELEKAPPVETRGRKRLAMTDDTKEKRIKILRRRGAVLQRIRNELAKPEEDRSIDRIIHFGDKLNELKEEIEPLGGVPSSWE
;
A
#
# COMPACT_ATOMS: atom_id res chain seq x y z
N MET A 1 6.13 3.02 15.11
CA MET A 1 6.84 4.14 15.77
C MET A 1 5.78 5.07 16.31
N ASN A 2 5.89 5.52 17.55
CA ASN A 2 4.89 6.40 18.15
C ASN A 2 5.53 7.76 18.40
N VAL A 3 4.90 8.82 17.89
CA VAL A 3 5.39 10.21 18.00
C VAL A 3 4.26 11.07 18.52
N TRP A 4 4.51 11.87 19.54
CA TRP A 4 3.54 12.83 20.06
C TRP A 4 4.25 14.00 20.74
N MET A 5 3.57 15.13 20.84
CA MET A 5 4.06 16.31 21.54
C MET A 5 3.53 16.34 22.98
N LYS A 6 4.38 16.71 23.94
CA LYS A 6 3.96 16.87 25.34
C LYS A 6 4.78 17.95 26.03
N LYS A 7 4.27 18.46 27.17
CA LYS A 7 5.02 19.36 28.05
C LYS A 7 6.15 18.61 28.76
N CYS A 8 7.34 19.19 28.77
CA CYS A 8 8.54 18.69 29.43
C CYS A 8 8.36 18.76 30.95
N ARG A 9 8.26 17.61 31.62
CA ARG A 9 8.08 17.56 33.09
C ARG A 9 9.41 17.60 33.86
N ARG A 10 10.47 17.07 33.25
CA ARG A 10 11.84 17.01 33.77
C ARG A 10 12.79 17.34 32.62
N GLU A 11 13.81 18.15 32.92
CA GLU A 11 14.83 18.49 31.93
C GLU A 11 15.43 17.24 31.29
N THR A 12 15.57 17.28 29.97
CA THR A 12 16.04 16.17 29.15
C THR A 12 16.80 16.74 27.95
N ASN A 13 17.72 15.99 27.37
CA ASN A 13 18.48 16.49 26.23
C ASN A 13 17.77 16.17 24.92
N CYS A 14 17.80 17.11 23.99
CA CYS A 14 17.36 16.88 22.62
C CYS A 14 18.30 15.88 21.95
N ARG A 15 17.75 14.84 21.34
CA ARG A 15 18.54 13.79 20.68
C ARG A 15 19.26 14.30 19.42
N PHE A 16 18.82 15.40 18.82
CA PHE A 16 19.40 15.96 17.60
C PHE A 16 20.53 16.95 17.87
N CYS A 17 20.27 17.99 18.68
CA CYS A 17 21.24 19.05 18.94
C CYS A 17 21.96 18.93 20.29
N GLU A 18 21.63 17.90 21.09
CA GLU A 18 22.17 17.61 22.42
C GLU A 18 21.95 18.68 23.49
N LYS A 19 21.35 19.82 23.13
CA LYS A 19 20.99 20.91 24.05
C LYS A 19 19.84 20.50 24.99
N PRO A 20 19.79 21.06 26.21
CA PRO A 20 18.73 20.76 27.16
C PRO A 20 17.37 21.29 26.69
N ILE A 21 16.33 20.52 26.96
CA ILE A 21 14.92 20.84 26.83
C ILE A 21 14.42 21.20 28.23
N VAL A 22 14.31 22.50 28.48
CA VAL A 22 13.99 23.05 29.81
C VAL A 22 12.62 22.57 30.30
N LYS A 23 12.50 22.32 31.60
CA LYS A 23 11.22 21.98 32.25
C LYS A 23 10.15 23.04 31.91
N GLY A 24 8.97 22.59 31.52
CA GLY A 24 7.84 23.44 31.16
C GLY A 24 7.73 23.77 29.67
N SER A 25 8.80 23.59 28.87
CA SER A 25 8.74 23.71 27.41
C SER A 25 7.98 22.54 26.77
N TYR A 26 7.58 22.67 25.49
CA TYR A 26 7.03 21.55 24.72
C TYR A 26 8.14 20.77 24.04
N LEU A 27 8.01 19.44 24.00
CA LEU A 27 8.94 18.53 23.32
C LEU A 27 8.20 17.51 22.47
N VAL A 28 8.86 17.07 21.42
CA VAL A 28 8.44 15.90 20.63
C VAL A 28 9.04 14.66 21.27
N TYR A 29 8.20 13.71 21.64
CA TYR A 29 8.60 12.46 22.25
C TYR A 29 8.38 11.31 21.26
N CYS A 30 9.47 10.59 20.96
CA CYS A 30 9.47 9.51 20.01
C CYS A 30 9.75 8.19 20.73
N THR A 31 8.93 7.18 20.45
CA THR A 31 9.16 5.80 20.87
C THR A 31 9.46 4.94 19.65
N TRP A 32 10.67 4.37 19.63
CA TRP A 32 11.13 3.49 18.58
C TRP A 32 11.28 2.06 19.10
N PHE A 33 10.87 1.09 18.29
CA PHE A 33 10.97 -0.33 18.62
C PHE A 33 11.93 -0.97 17.63
N LYS A 34 12.97 -1.63 18.13
CA LYS A 34 13.92 -2.39 17.32
C LYS A 34 13.79 -3.86 17.69
N LYS A 35 13.47 -4.70 16.71
CA LYS A 35 13.54 -6.15 16.86
C LYS A 35 14.93 -6.59 16.41
N THR A 36 15.68 -7.23 17.30
CA THR A 36 16.97 -7.85 17.00
C THR A 36 16.92 -9.31 17.39
N LYS A 37 17.70 -10.17 16.73
CA LYS A 37 17.95 -11.53 17.23
C LYS A 37 19.24 -11.49 18.04
N ASP A 38 19.27 -12.17 19.18
CA ASP A 38 20.53 -12.40 19.88
C ASP A 38 21.39 -13.44 19.12
N LYS A 39 22.62 -13.70 19.61
CA LYS A 39 23.52 -14.70 19.02
C LYS A 39 22.96 -16.14 19.09
N ALA A 40 21.97 -16.39 19.94
CA ALA A 40 21.28 -17.67 20.10
C ALA A 40 19.96 -17.76 19.29
N GLY A 41 19.64 -16.73 18.49
CA GLY A 41 18.42 -16.67 17.66
C GLY A 41 17.16 -16.21 18.39
N THR A 42 17.22 -15.86 19.68
CA THR A 42 16.08 -15.37 20.46
C THR A 42 15.69 -13.95 20.00
N PRO A 43 14.40 -13.69 19.70
CA PRO A 43 13.95 -12.36 19.33
C PRO A 43 13.92 -11.43 20.54
N GLN A 44 14.83 -10.46 20.58
CA GLN A 44 14.81 -9.36 21.53
C GLN A 44 14.10 -8.13 20.96
N LYS A 45 13.28 -7.49 21.79
CA LYS A 45 12.56 -6.26 21.44
C LYS A 45 13.13 -5.12 22.29
N TRP A 46 13.89 -4.23 21.66
CA TRP A 46 14.38 -3.03 22.30
C TRP A 46 13.39 -1.88 22.09
N LYS A 47 13.18 -1.10 23.13
CA LYS A 47 12.36 0.12 23.11
C LYS A 47 13.25 1.30 23.42
N PHE A 48 13.39 2.22 22.47
CA PHE A 48 14.15 3.45 22.62
C PHE A 48 13.20 4.63 22.79
N HIS A 49 13.56 5.51 23.72
CA HIS A 49 12.86 6.74 23.98
C HIS A 49 13.76 7.91 23.60
N MET A 50 13.24 8.82 22.80
CA MET A 50 13.98 9.99 22.33
C MET A 50 13.12 11.24 22.53
N SER A 51 13.77 12.32 22.93
CA SER A 51 13.16 13.63 23.10
C SER A 51 13.80 14.60 22.13
N PHE A 52 13.01 15.47 21.51
CA PHE A 52 13.49 16.48 20.58
C PHE A 52 12.83 17.83 20.88
N HIS A 53 13.56 18.93 20.63
CA HIS A 53 12.89 20.22 20.43
C HIS A 53 11.98 20.09 19.20
N PRO A 54 10.79 20.75 19.19
CA PRO A 54 9.88 20.68 18.05
C PRO A 54 10.54 21.05 16.73
N GLN A 55 11.34 22.12 16.71
CA GLN A 55 12.02 22.56 15.49
C GLN A 55 13.10 21.56 15.05
N CYS A 56 13.93 21.05 15.96
CA CYS A 56 14.95 20.06 15.63
C CYS A 56 14.35 18.77 15.03
N TRP A 57 13.16 18.36 15.47
CA TRP A 57 12.46 17.22 14.89
C TRP A 57 12.03 17.48 13.43
N ILE A 58 11.55 18.69 13.14
CA ILE A 58 11.16 19.12 11.79
C ILE A 58 12.40 19.23 10.90
N ASP A 59 13.46 19.90 11.36
CA ASP A 59 14.70 20.08 10.59
C ASP A 59 15.31 18.73 10.21
N GLN A 60 15.35 17.79 11.16
CA GLN A 60 15.80 16.43 10.89
C GLN A 60 14.93 15.73 9.83
N ALA A 61 13.61 15.90 9.87
CA ALA A 61 12.71 15.32 8.88
C ALA A 61 12.94 15.92 7.48
N VAL A 62 13.16 17.22 7.38
CA VAL A 62 13.48 17.90 6.11
C VAL A 62 14.77 17.36 5.53
N ILE A 63 15.85 17.28 6.33
CA ILE A 63 17.14 16.73 5.90
C ILE A 63 17.00 15.30 5.37
N GLU A 64 16.21 14.45 6.04
CA GLU A 64 16.00 13.07 5.59
C GLU A 64 15.17 13.00 4.30
N LEU A 65 14.16 13.86 4.15
CA LEU A 65 13.36 13.95 2.92
C LEU A 65 14.17 14.45 1.72
N GLU A 66 15.13 15.35 1.94
CA GLU A 66 16.03 15.84 0.90
C GLU A 66 17.03 14.75 0.45
N LYS A 67 17.55 13.94 1.38
CA LYS A 67 18.45 12.82 1.05
C LYS A 67 17.74 11.71 0.29
N ALA A 68 16.50 11.42 0.64
CA ALA A 68 15.70 10.37 0.04
C ALA A 68 14.30 10.91 -0.28
N PRO A 69 14.14 11.60 -1.44
CA PRO A 69 12.84 12.10 -1.85
C PRO A 69 11.84 10.94 -1.90
N PRO A 70 10.70 11.03 -1.19
CA PRO A 70 9.73 9.96 -1.19
C PRO A 70 9.21 9.76 -2.62
N VAL A 71 9.46 8.59 -3.19
CA VAL A 71 8.83 8.20 -4.44
C VAL A 71 7.36 7.89 -4.14
N GLU A 72 6.44 8.59 -4.79
CA GLU A 72 5.01 8.31 -4.68
C GLU A 72 4.74 6.88 -5.15
N THR A 73 4.43 6.01 -4.17
CA THR A 73 4.12 4.60 -4.40
C THR A 73 2.62 4.35 -4.32
N ARG A 74 1.81 5.37 -4.00
CA ARG A 74 0.36 5.27 -4.08
C ARG A 74 -0.07 5.26 -5.53
N GLY A 75 -0.75 4.18 -5.89
CA GLY A 75 -1.30 3.98 -7.23
C GLY A 75 -0.70 2.77 -7.92
N ARG A 76 -1.48 2.22 -8.87
CA ARG A 76 -1.03 1.13 -9.73
C ARG A 76 0.15 1.64 -10.55
N LYS A 77 1.30 0.94 -10.52
CA LYS A 77 2.44 1.24 -11.41
C LYS A 77 1.91 1.40 -12.84
N ARG A 78 2.20 2.54 -13.48
CA ARG A 78 1.85 2.74 -14.88
C ARG A 78 2.56 1.66 -15.69
N LEU A 79 1.79 0.75 -16.29
CA LEU A 79 2.33 -0.17 -17.28
C LEU A 79 2.91 0.69 -18.40
N ALA A 80 4.16 0.41 -18.80
CA ALA A 80 4.81 1.03 -19.94
C ALA A 80 4.13 0.52 -21.22
N MET A 81 2.95 1.06 -21.51
CA MET A 81 2.14 0.74 -22.68
C MET A 81 1.83 2.04 -23.43
N THR A 82 1.79 1.96 -24.76
CA THR A 82 1.25 3.02 -25.61
C THR A 82 -0.23 3.23 -25.30
N ASP A 83 -0.73 4.43 -25.57
CA ASP A 83 -2.12 4.79 -25.21
C ASP A 83 -3.15 3.99 -26.02
N ASP A 84 -2.86 3.67 -27.29
CA ASP A 84 -3.68 2.77 -28.12
C ASP A 84 -3.81 1.36 -27.50
N THR A 85 -2.69 0.78 -27.06
CA THR A 85 -2.66 -0.53 -26.40
C THR A 85 -3.42 -0.49 -25.07
N LYS A 86 -3.33 0.60 -24.30
CA LYS A 86 -4.13 0.78 -23.08
C LYS A 86 -5.61 0.84 -23.38
N GLU A 87 -6.02 1.59 -24.39
CA GLU A 87 -7.43 1.74 -24.74
C GLU A 87 -8.04 0.39 -25.14
N LYS A 88 -7.36 -0.37 -26.01
CA LYS A 88 -7.75 -1.73 -26.39
C LYS A 88 -7.85 -2.66 -25.19
N ARG A 89 -6.83 -2.63 -24.31
CA ARG A 89 -6.83 -3.43 -23.07
C ARG A 89 -8.01 -3.08 -22.17
N ILE A 90 -8.31 -1.79 -21.97
CA ILE A 90 -9.43 -1.33 -21.15
C ILE A 90 -10.78 -1.78 -21.74
N LYS A 91 -10.95 -1.77 -23.07
CA LYS A 91 -12.17 -2.29 -23.71
C LYS A 91 -12.40 -3.77 -23.39
N ILE A 92 -11.34 -4.59 -23.43
CA ILE A 92 -11.42 -6.01 -23.07
C ILE A 92 -11.74 -6.20 -21.58
N LEU A 93 -11.08 -5.45 -20.68
CA LEU A 93 -11.37 -5.48 -19.25
C LEU A 93 -12.85 -5.17 -18.95
N ARG A 94 -13.42 -4.16 -19.64
CA ARG A 94 -14.83 -3.78 -19.52
C ARG A 94 -15.76 -4.88 -20.02
N ARG A 95 -15.47 -5.48 -21.19
CA ARG A 95 -16.22 -6.62 -21.73
C ARG A 95 -16.21 -7.80 -20.75
N ARG A 96 -15.06 -8.13 -20.17
CA ARG A 96 -14.96 -9.19 -19.16
C ARG A 96 -15.80 -8.90 -17.92
N GLY A 97 -15.75 -7.67 -17.42
CA GLY A 97 -16.58 -7.24 -16.30
C GLY A 97 -18.08 -7.44 -16.58
N ALA A 98 -18.53 -7.11 -17.81
CA ALA A 98 -19.91 -7.33 -18.21
C ALA A 98 -20.29 -8.83 -18.27
N VAL A 99 -19.40 -9.70 -18.77
CA VAL A 99 -19.64 -11.16 -18.80
C VAL A 99 -19.72 -11.73 -17.38
N LEU A 100 -18.80 -11.34 -16.49
CA LEU A 100 -18.85 -11.75 -15.07
C LEU A 100 -20.14 -11.31 -14.39
N GLN A 101 -20.61 -10.10 -14.68
CA GLN A 101 -21.88 -9.63 -14.13
C GLN A 101 -23.07 -10.47 -14.64
N ARG A 102 -23.07 -10.85 -15.92
CA ARG A 102 -24.12 -11.74 -16.47
C ARG A 102 -24.09 -13.13 -15.82
N ILE A 103 -22.91 -13.69 -15.58
CA ILE A 103 -22.76 -14.96 -14.83
C ILE A 103 -23.34 -14.82 -13.43
N ARG A 104 -22.98 -13.75 -12.70
CA ARG A 104 -23.53 -13.49 -11.35
C ARG A 104 -25.05 -13.38 -11.37
N ASN A 105 -25.60 -12.65 -12.34
CA ASN A 105 -27.05 -12.49 -12.48
C ASN A 105 -27.74 -13.83 -12.78
N GLU A 106 -27.13 -14.70 -13.60
CA GLU A 106 -27.68 -16.02 -13.90
C GLU A 106 -27.64 -16.94 -12.68
N LEU A 107 -26.55 -16.92 -11.90
CA LEU A 107 -26.42 -17.69 -10.66
C LEU A 107 -27.35 -17.20 -9.54
N ALA A 108 -27.69 -15.90 -9.54
CA ALA A 108 -28.60 -15.32 -8.55
C ALA A 108 -30.07 -15.70 -8.75
N LYS A 109 -30.43 -16.31 -9.89
CA LYS A 109 -31.79 -16.80 -10.15
C LYS A 109 -32.13 -18.03 -9.29
N PRO A 110 -33.44 -18.28 -9.04
CA PRO A 110 -33.91 -19.56 -8.53
C PRO A 110 -33.39 -20.72 -9.38
N GLU A 111 -33.13 -21.88 -8.76
CA GLU A 111 -32.48 -23.01 -9.43
C GLU A 111 -33.23 -23.50 -10.68
N GLU A 112 -34.56 -23.44 -10.63
CA GLU A 112 -35.48 -23.79 -11.72
C GLU A 112 -35.35 -22.86 -12.95
N ASP A 113 -34.90 -21.62 -12.75
CA ASP A 113 -34.75 -20.59 -13.78
C ASP A 113 -33.30 -20.43 -14.27
N ARG A 114 -32.36 -21.22 -13.72
CA ARG A 114 -30.94 -21.16 -14.10
C ARG A 114 -30.73 -21.89 -15.41
N SER A 115 -30.21 -21.17 -16.41
CA SER A 115 -29.74 -21.81 -17.63
C SER A 115 -28.25 -22.15 -17.52
N ILE A 116 -27.95 -23.44 -17.35
CA ILE A 116 -26.57 -23.96 -17.36
C ILE A 116 -25.88 -23.65 -18.69
N ASP A 117 -26.59 -23.78 -19.81
CA ASP A 117 -26.06 -23.48 -21.15
C ASP A 117 -25.58 -22.03 -21.29
N ARG A 118 -26.31 -21.07 -20.69
CA ARG A 118 -25.89 -19.66 -20.67
C ARG A 118 -24.63 -19.46 -19.86
N ILE A 119 -24.49 -20.16 -18.73
CA ILE A 119 -23.29 -20.08 -17.90
C ILE A 119 -22.08 -20.65 -18.65
N ILE A 120 -22.23 -21.78 -19.33
CA ILE A 120 -21.19 -22.38 -20.18
C ILE A 120 -20.79 -21.40 -21.29
N HIS A 121 -21.77 -20.86 -22.02
CA HIS A 121 -21.52 -19.88 -23.08
C HIS A 121 -20.81 -18.62 -22.58
N PHE A 122 -21.12 -18.15 -21.37
CA PHE A 122 -20.39 -17.04 -20.76
C PHE A 122 -18.97 -17.46 -20.34
N GLY A 123 -18.78 -18.70 -19.91
CA GLY A 123 -17.46 -19.29 -19.65
C GLY A 123 -16.56 -19.28 -20.88
N ASP A 124 -17.08 -19.71 -22.03
CA ASP A 124 -16.34 -19.69 -23.31
C ASP A 124 -15.92 -18.26 -23.68
N LYS A 125 -16.84 -17.30 -23.55
CA LYS A 125 -16.54 -15.86 -23.73
C LYS A 125 -15.46 -15.33 -22.79
N LEU A 126 -15.31 -15.90 -21.60
CA LEU A 126 -14.21 -15.51 -20.70
C LEU A 126 -12.86 -16.02 -21.20
N ASN A 127 -12.82 -17.20 -21.82
CA ASN A 127 -11.61 -17.76 -22.42
C ASN A 127 -11.20 -17.00 -23.68
N GLU A 128 -12.15 -16.66 -24.56
CA GLU A 128 -11.91 -15.79 -25.71
C GLU A 128 -11.27 -14.45 -25.29
N LEU A 129 -11.79 -13.83 -24.21
CA LEU A 129 -11.23 -12.58 -23.69
C LEU A 129 -9.82 -12.74 -23.06
N LYS A 130 -9.42 -13.94 -22.64
CA LYS A 130 -8.04 -14.23 -22.21
C LYS A 130 -7.10 -14.22 -23.41
N GLU A 131 -7.49 -14.88 -24.50
CA GLU A 131 -6.71 -14.91 -25.74
C GLU A 131 -6.61 -13.50 -26.35
N GLU A 132 -7.70 -12.72 -26.33
CA GLU A 132 -7.70 -11.34 -26.84
C GLU A 132 -6.78 -10.39 -26.03
N ILE A 133 -6.62 -10.58 -24.71
CA ILE A 133 -5.83 -9.68 -23.87
C ILE A 133 -4.34 -10.02 -23.81
N GLU A 134 -3.99 -11.28 -24.07
CA GLU A 134 -2.62 -11.79 -24.00
C GLU A 134 -1.61 -10.95 -24.83
N PRO A 135 -1.86 -10.60 -26.11
CA PRO A 135 -0.92 -9.79 -26.88
C PRO A 135 -0.82 -8.33 -26.40
N LEU A 136 -1.75 -7.85 -25.55
CA LEU A 136 -1.80 -6.47 -25.06
C LEU A 136 -1.09 -6.27 -23.71
N GLY A 137 -0.06 -7.08 -23.45
CA GLY A 137 0.72 -7.04 -22.19
C GLY A 137 0.37 -8.14 -21.19
N GLY A 138 -0.05 -9.31 -21.68
CA GLY A 138 -0.28 -10.52 -20.88
C GLY A 138 -1.63 -10.57 -20.18
N VAL A 139 -1.99 -11.78 -19.73
CA VAL A 139 -3.21 -12.04 -18.97
C VAL A 139 -3.03 -11.57 -17.52
N PRO A 140 -3.99 -10.82 -16.93
CA PRO A 140 -3.93 -10.49 -15.51
C PRO A 140 -3.94 -11.76 -14.65
N SER A 141 -3.06 -11.84 -13.65
CA SER A 141 -2.97 -13.01 -12.74
C SER A 141 -4.30 -13.36 -12.05
N SER A 142 -5.19 -12.39 -11.84
CA SER A 142 -6.55 -12.63 -11.31
C SER A 142 -7.46 -13.41 -12.27
N TRP A 143 -7.04 -13.68 -13.50
CA TRP A 143 -7.81 -14.40 -14.51
C TRP A 143 -7.28 -15.82 -14.74
N GLU A 144 -6.03 -16.10 -14.38
CA GLU A 144 -5.46 -17.45 -14.32
C GLU A 144 -6.17 -18.26 -13.24
#